data_AF-A0A1J9QUV1-F1
#
_entry.id   AF-A0A1J9QUV1-F1
#
_cell.length_a   1.000
_cell.length_b   1.000
_cell.length_c   1.000
_cell.angle_alpha   90.00
_cell.angle_beta   90.00
_cell.angle_gamma   90.00
#
_symmetry.space_group_name_H-M   'P 1'
#
loop_
_entity.id
_entity.type
_entity.pdbx_description
1 polymer ?
#
loop_
_entity_poly.entity_id
_entity_poly.type
_entity_poly.pdbx_seq_one_letter_code
_entity_poly.pdbx_strand_id
1 'polypeptide(L)'
;MALSPALIPVMLRMSHLSTPILIDPSITHGVLLRLIQNEIQSRGPHLMEDFAFDGLEILWDQVSVPGNVFPPSSPLDQYNLQATLSLLRMRQGRDALCLKVNHVKGAVMSLV
;
A
#
# COMPACT_ATOMS: atom_id res chain seq x y z
N MET A 1 -30.33 -9.15 0.78
CA MET A 1 -29.64 -8.19 -0.11
C MET A 1 -28.14 -8.34 0.14
N ALA A 2 -27.40 -8.94 -0.80
CA ALA A 2 -25.95 -8.98 -0.71
C ALA A 2 -25.44 -7.60 -1.11
N LEU A 3 -25.04 -6.79 -0.13
CA LEU A 3 -24.28 -5.57 -0.38
C LEU A 3 -22.98 -6.02 -1.04
N SER A 4 -22.83 -5.78 -2.35
CA SER A 4 -21.55 -5.92 -3.03
C SER A 4 -20.49 -5.27 -2.16
N PRO A 5 -19.39 -5.96 -1.83
CA PRO A 5 -18.44 -5.42 -0.87
C PRO A 5 -17.88 -4.11 -1.45
N ALA A 6 -18.14 -3.00 -0.74
CA ALA A 6 -17.70 -1.68 -1.19
C ALA A 6 -16.17 -1.67 -1.30
N LEU A 7 -15.66 -1.03 -2.35
CA LEU A 7 -14.22 -0.84 -2.54
C LEU A 7 -13.65 -0.07 -1.35
N ILE A 8 -12.44 -0.46 -0.92
CA ILE A 8 -11.75 0.15 0.20
C ILE A 8 -10.88 1.29 -0.35
N PRO A 9 -11.15 2.56 -0.01
CA PRO A 9 -10.28 3.66 -0.38
C PRO A 9 -9.03 3.66 0.51
N VAL A 10 -7.86 3.57 -0.11
CA VAL A 10 -6.57 3.55 0.61
C VAL A 10 -5.59 4.51 -0.08
N MET A 11 -4.81 5.24 0.72
CA MET A 11 -3.75 6.09 0.17
C MET A 11 -2.52 5.23 -0.14
N LEU A 12 -2.18 5.07 -1.42
CA LEU A 12 -0.91 4.49 -1.82
C LEU A 12 0.20 5.53 -1.68
N ARG A 13 1.19 5.28 -0.81
CA ARG A 13 2.37 6.12 -0.67
C ARG A 13 3.55 5.48 -1.39
N MET A 14 4.00 6.16 -2.43
CA MET A 14 5.17 5.82 -3.21
C MET A 14 6.19 6.92 -2.97
N SER A 15 7.16 6.69 -2.08
CA SER A 15 8.11 7.72 -1.66
C SER A 15 7.40 8.99 -1.13
N HIS A 16 7.65 10.16 -1.74
CA HIS A 16 7.02 11.43 -1.37
C HIS A 16 5.64 11.64 -2.02
N LEU A 17 5.21 10.74 -2.92
CA LEU A 17 3.93 10.83 -3.61
C LEU A 17 2.87 10.02 -2.87
N SER A 18 1.71 10.63 -2.64
CA SER A 18 0.55 9.95 -2.03
C SER A 18 -0.61 10.00 -3.02
N THR A 19 -1.09 8.84 -3.46
CA THR A 19 -2.15 8.71 -4.47
C THR A 19 -3.30 7.88 -3.93
N PRO A 20 -4.56 8.33 -4.06
CA PRO A 20 -5.71 7.52 -3.67
C PRO A 20 -5.87 6.35 -4.65
N ILE A 21 -6.00 5.13 -4.11
CA ILE A 21 -6.36 3.93 -4.88
C ILE A 21 -7.56 3.25 -4.24
N LEU A 22 -8.34 2.53 -5.05
CA LEU A 22 -9.46 1.73 -4.59
C LEU A 22 -9.06 0.26 -4.65
N ILE A 23 -9.18 -0.42 -3.51
CA ILE A 23 -8.81 -1.83 -3.38
C ILE A 23 -10.08 -2.68 -3.25
N ASP A 24 -10.16 -3.74 -4.05
CA ASP A 24 -11.19 -4.75 -3.88
C ASP A 24 -10.86 -5.62 -2.66
N PRO A 25 -11.77 -5.80 -1.69
CA PRO A 25 -11.52 -6.66 -0.53
C PRO A 25 -11.30 -8.14 -0.87
N SER A 26 -11.69 -8.59 -2.06
CA SER A 26 -11.43 -9.93 -2.59
C SER A 26 -10.15 -10.04 -3.41
N ILE A 27 -9.36 -8.95 -3.52
CA ILE A 27 -8.13 -8.94 -4.30
C ILE A 27 -7.14 -9.98 -3.79
N THR A 28 -6.47 -10.66 -4.72
CA THR A 28 -5.35 -11.54 -4.39
C THR A 28 -4.05 -10.74 -4.31
N HIS A 29 -3.07 -11.25 -3.56
CA HIS A 29 -1.79 -10.58 -3.40
C HIS A 29 -1.11 -10.25 -4.74
N GLY A 30 -1.11 -11.20 -5.69
CA GLY A 30 -0.53 -10.98 -7.02
C GLY A 30 -1.26 -9.93 -7.84
N VAL A 31 -2.59 -9.84 -7.71
CA VAL A 31 -3.39 -8.81 -8.40
C VAL A 31 -3.17 -7.44 -7.76
N LEU A 32 -3.07 -7.36 -6.43
CA LEU A 32 -2.75 -6.14 -5.71
C LEU A 32 -1.38 -5.59 -6.11
N LEU A 33 -0.36 -6.47 -6.19
CA LEU A 33 0.97 -6.10 -6.67
C LEU A 33 0.94 -5.54 -8.09
N ARG A 34 0.24 -6.20 -9.01
CA ARG A 34 0.11 -5.72 -10.40
C ARG A 34 -0.61 -4.38 -10.49
N LEU A 35 -1.69 -4.20 -9.71
CA LEU A 35 -2.41 -2.93 -9.66
C LEU A 35 -1.48 -1.79 -9.26
N ILE A 36 -0.67 -2.02 -8.23
CA ILE A 36 0.28 -1.01 -7.75
C ILE A 36 1.39 -0.76 -8.76
N GLN A 37 1.95 -1.81 -9.37
CA GLN A 37 2.95 -1.67 -10.45
C GLN A 37 2.41 -0.83 -11.61
N ASN A 38 1.15 -1.06 -12.03
CA ASN A 38 0.52 -0.26 -13.08
C ASN A 38 0.34 1.20 -12.67
N GLU A 39 -0.06 1.47 -11.42
CA GLU A 39 -0.18 2.85 -10.89
C GLU A 39 1.18 3.55 -10.85
N ILE A 40 2.26 2.86 -10.44
CA ILE A 40 3.63 3.40 -10.48
C ILE A 40 4.03 3.71 -11.93
N GLN A 41 3.87 2.74 -12.84
CA GLN A 41 4.25 2.91 -14.24
C GLN A 41 3.52 4.09 -14.89
N SER A 42 2.23 4.27 -14.56
CA SER A 42 1.43 5.36 -15.12
C SER A 42 1.81 6.74 -14.57
N ARG A 43 2.24 6.84 -13.31
CA ARG A 43 2.38 8.14 -12.61
C ARG A 43 3.82 8.55 -12.34
N GLY A 44 4.73 7.59 -12.25
CA GLY A 44 6.12 7.80 -11.88
C GLY A 44 6.98 6.63 -12.36
N PRO A 45 7.13 6.42 -13.67
CA PRO A 45 7.89 5.29 -14.23
C PRO A 45 9.36 5.28 -13.76
N HIS A 46 9.94 6.46 -13.48
CA HIS A 46 11.28 6.60 -12.90
C HIS A 46 11.43 5.93 -11.52
N LEU A 47 10.34 5.74 -10.78
CA LEU A 47 10.36 5.01 -9.51
C LEU A 47 10.56 3.50 -9.71
N MET A 48 10.48 2.97 -10.93
CA MET A 48 10.77 1.56 -11.22
C MET A 48 12.22 1.32 -11.65
N GLU A 49 12.95 2.37 -12.06
CA GLU A 49 14.30 2.23 -12.62
C GLU A 49 15.37 2.05 -11.53
N ASP A 50 15.22 2.74 -10.38
CA ASP A 50 16.24 2.77 -9.32
C ASP A 50 15.86 2.03 -8.03
N PHE A 51 14.67 1.42 -8.00
CA PHE A 51 14.10 0.83 -6.79
C PHE A 51 13.78 -0.65 -6.98
N ALA A 52 14.25 -1.46 -6.03
CA ALA A 52 13.80 -2.83 -5.89
C ALA A 52 12.55 -2.86 -5.03
N PHE A 53 11.55 -3.63 -5.46
CA PHE A 53 10.32 -3.84 -4.70
C PHE A 53 10.50 -5.01 -3.72
N ASP A 54 10.63 -4.71 -2.42
CA ASP A 54 10.87 -5.71 -1.37
C ASP A 54 9.58 -6.21 -0.71
N GLY A 55 8.49 -5.46 -0.82
CA GLY A 55 7.20 -5.90 -0.30
C GLY A 55 6.17 -4.79 -0.14
N LEU A 56 4.99 -5.19 0.30
CA LEU A 56 3.89 -4.31 0.67
C LEU A 56 3.84 -4.17 2.19
N GLU A 57 3.55 -2.97 2.68
CA GLU A 57 3.21 -2.74 4.07
C GLU A 57 2.02 -1.79 4.14
N ILE A 58 1.28 -1.84 5.23
CA ILE A 58 0.26 -0.85 5.53
C ILE A 58 0.69 -0.02 6.72
N LEU A 59 0.63 1.30 6.57
CA LEU A 59 0.77 2.25 7.65
C LEU A 59 -0.61 2.52 8.22
N TRP A 60 -0.79 2.16 9.48
CA TRP A 60 -2.04 2.38 10.18
C TRP A 60 -2.08 3.82 10.66
N ASP A 61 -3.17 4.52 10.33
CA ASP A 61 -3.41 5.87 10.80
C ASP A 61 -3.65 5.83 12.32
N GLN A 62 -2.74 6.43 13.08
CA GLN A 62 -2.80 6.40 14.55
C GLN A 62 -3.73 7.47 15.12
N VAL A 63 -4.77 7.89 14.39
CA VAL A 63 -5.77 8.83 14.92
C VAL A 63 -6.21 8.33 16.29
N SER A 64 -5.95 9.17 17.29
CA SER A 64 -5.89 8.84 18.71
C SER A 64 -7.26 8.44 19.26
N VAL A 65 -7.77 7.28 18.85
CA VAL A 65 -8.93 6.66 19.48
C VAL A 65 -8.40 5.94 20.72
N PRO A 66 -8.77 6.38 21.95
CA PRO A 66 -8.26 5.75 23.16
C PRO A 66 -8.61 4.25 23.16
N GLY A 67 -7.58 3.41 23.28
CA GLY A 67 -7.71 1.95 23.27
C GLY A 67 -7.34 1.24 21.95
N ASN A 68 -7.00 1.98 20.89
CA ASN A 68 -6.61 1.35 19.62
C ASN A 68 -5.11 0.99 19.63
N VAL A 69 -4.78 -0.29 19.87
CA VAL A 69 -3.40 -0.81 19.91
C VAL A 69 -3.04 -1.43 18.56
N PHE A 70 -3.06 -0.62 17.50
CA PHE A 70 -2.50 -1.07 16.21
C PHE A 70 -1.00 -0.77 16.16
N PRO A 71 -0.18 -1.68 15.60
CA PRO A 71 1.22 -1.37 15.35
C PRO A 71 1.33 -0.20 14.36
N PRO A 72 2.47 0.53 14.31
CA PRO A 72 2.66 1.64 13.38
C PRO A 72 2.56 1.19 11.91
N SER A 73 2.98 -0.04 11.63
CA SER A 73 2.83 -0.66 10.31
C SER A 73 2.57 -2.16 10.42
N SER A 74 2.09 -2.77 9.34
CA SER A 74 2.02 -4.22 9.21
C SER A 74 2.43 -4.65 7.81
N PRO A 75 3.25 -5.71 7.67
CA PRO A 75 3.55 -6.26 6.36
C PRO A 75 2.24 -6.73 5.71
N LEU A 76 2.19 -6.72 4.39
CA LEU A 76 1.02 -7.11 3.61
C LEU A 76 1.42 -8.23 2.65
N ASP A 77 1.54 -9.43 3.20
CA ASP A 77 1.95 -10.64 2.51
C ASP A 77 0.74 -11.54 2.19
N GLN A 78 0.98 -12.62 1.44
CA GLN A 78 -0.09 -13.53 1.03
C GLN A 78 -0.85 -14.16 2.21
N TYR A 79 -0.22 -14.35 3.37
CA TYR A 79 -0.83 -15.00 4.52
C TYR A 79 -1.71 -14.05 5.33
N ASN A 80 -1.34 -12.78 5.38
CA ASN A 80 -2.03 -11.78 6.19
C ASN A 80 -2.95 -10.84 5.39
N LEU A 81 -2.86 -10.83 4.06
CA LEU A 81 -3.62 -9.94 3.17
C LEU A 81 -5.11 -9.90 3.51
N GLN A 82 -5.75 -11.06 3.62
CA GLN A 82 -7.20 -11.15 3.85
C GLN A 82 -7.60 -10.61 5.23
N ALA A 83 -6.79 -10.86 6.25
CA ALA A 83 -7.01 -10.30 7.58
C ALA A 83 -6.88 -8.77 7.55
N THR A 84 -5.85 -8.26 6.87
CA THR A 84 -5.60 -6.82 6.74
C THR A 84 -6.69 -6.10 5.96
N LEU A 85 -7.16 -6.65 4.83
CA LEU A 85 -8.28 -6.08 4.06
C LEU A 85 -9.59 -6.07 4.88
N SER A 86 -9.84 -7.12 5.65
CA SER A 86 -10.99 -7.19 6.55
C SER A 86 -10.94 -6.11 7.62
N LEU A 87 -9.76 -5.86 8.19
CA LEU A 87 -9.55 -4.80 9.18
C LEU A 87 -9.74 -3.40 8.58
N LEU A 88 -9.19 -3.14 7.39
CA LEU A 88 -9.37 -1.88 6.69
C LEU A 88 -10.84 -1.56 6.39
N ARG A 89 -11.62 -2.59 6.05
CA ARG A 89 -13.05 -2.42 5.80
C ARG A 89 -13.82 -2.02 7.05
N MET A 90 -13.39 -2.49 8.23
CA MET A 90 -14.06 -2.19 9.49
C MET A 90 -13.61 -0.86 10.10
N ARG A 91 -12.41 -0.38 9.76
CA ARG A 91 -11.92 0.93 10.20
C ARG A 91 -12.42 2.03 9.26
N GLN A 92 -12.73 3.18 9.85
CA GLN A 92 -13.02 4.43 9.11
C GLN A 92 -11.80 5.37 9.08
N GLY A 93 -10.59 4.81 9.20
CA GLY A 93 -9.33 5.56 9.27
C GLY A 93 -8.78 5.94 7.89
N ARG A 94 -7.80 6.87 7.84
CA ARG A 94 -7.07 7.20 6.59
C ARG A 94 -5.80 6.35 6.52
N ASP A 95 -5.98 5.04 6.52
CA ASP A 95 -4.87 4.10 6.46
C ASP A 95 -4.17 4.20 5.09
N ALA A 96 -2.86 3.99 5.06
CA ALA A 96 -2.04 4.20 3.87
C ALA A 96 -1.28 2.92 3.49
N LEU A 97 -1.49 2.44 2.27
CA LEU A 97 -0.69 1.36 1.71
C LEU A 97 0.66 1.91 1.29
N CYS A 98 1.74 1.32 1.78
CA CYS A 98 3.09 1.74 1.48
C CYS A 98 3.86 0.61 0.80
N LEU A 99 4.74 1.01 -0.10
CA LEU A 99 5.64 0.10 -0.77
C LEU A 99 6.97 0.12 -0.04
N LYS A 100 7.38 -1.04 0.45
CA LYS A 100 8.74 -1.21 0.94
C LYS A 100 9.64 -1.37 -0.28
N VAL A 101 10.35 -0.29 -0.57
CA VAL A 101 11.31 -0.23 -1.67
C VAL A 101 12.70 0.00 -1.09
N ASN A 102 13.66 -0.81 -1.50
CA ASN A 102 15.07 -0.55 -1.27
C ASN A 102 15.66 0.10 -2.51
N HIS A 103 16.47 1.14 -2.30
CA HIS A 103 17.31 1.66 -3.36
C HIS A 103 18.27 0.56 -3.82
N VAL A 104 18.29 0.30 -5.12
CA VAL A 104 19.34 -0.55 -5.69
C VAL A 104 20.62 0.27 -5.66
N LYS A 105 21.55 -0.09 -4.76
CA LYS A 105 22.83 0.58 -4.59
C LYS A 105 23.65 0.42 -5.87
N GLY A 106 23.55 1.39 -6.78
CA GLY A 106 24.16 1.33 -8.11
C GLY A 106 23.72 2.43 -9.09
N ALA A 107 22.58 3.09 -8.84
CA ALA A 107 22.20 4.30 -9.56
C ALA A 107 23.15 5.44 -9.14
N VAL A 108 24.19 5.66 -9.95
CA VAL A 108 25.09 6.80 -9.81
C VAL A 108 24.24 8.06 -9.94
N MET A 109 24.03 8.77 -8.83
CA MET A 109 23.61 10.17 -8.89
C MET A 109 24.72 10.96 -9.57
N SER A 110 24.62 11.10 -10.90
CA SER A 110 25.34 12.16 -11.59
C SER A 110 24.55 13.44 -11.36
N LEU A 111 24.81 14.08 -10.22
CA LEU A 111 24.49 15.50 -10.03
C LEU A 111 25.47 16.29 -10.90
N VAL A 112 24.97 16.84 -12.00
CA VAL A 112 25.62 17.96 -12.70
C VAL A 112 25.18 19.25 -12.04
#